data_AF-A0A443K8T7-F1
#
_entry.id   AF-A0A443K8T7-F1
#
_cell.length_a   1.000
_cell.length_b   1.000
_cell.length_c   1.000
_cell.angle_alpha   90.00
_cell.angle_beta   90.00
_cell.angle_gamma   90.00
#
_symmetry.space_group_name_H-M   'P 1'
#
loop_
_entity.id
_entity.type
_entity.pdbx_description
1 polymer ?
#
loop_
_entity_poly.entity_id
_entity_poly.type
_entity_poly.pdbx_seq_one_letter_code
_entity_poly.pdbx_strand_id
1 'polypeptide(L)' 'MKEITTIGLDLAKNVFQVHAIDATGVIVIRRQVRRSQLLL' A
#
# COMPACT_ATOMS: atom_id res chain seq x y z
N MET A 1 15.81 6.25 -7.27
CA MET A 1 14.75 5.52 -6.55
C MET A 1 13.87 6.57 -5.90
N LYS A 2 12.55 6.60 -6.12
CA LYS A 2 11.70 7.60 -5.46
C LYS A 2 11.50 7.17 -4.00
N GLU A 3 11.83 8.06 -3.07
CA GLU A 3 11.65 7.84 -1.64
C GLU A 3 10.14 7.82 -1.31
N ILE A 4 9.72 6.83 -0.53
CA ILE A 4 8.34 6.72 -0.05
C ILE A 4 8.23 7.53 1.22
N THR A 5 7.31 8.48 1.26
CA THR A 5 7.06 9.32 2.44
C THR A 5 5.82 8.90 3.21
N THR A 6 4.81 8.38 2.51
CA THR A 6 3.54 7.96 3.13
C THR A 6 3.05 6.65 2.53
N ILE A 7 2.59 5.75 3.40
CA ILE A 7 1.94 4.49 3.02
C ILE A 7 0.49 4.53 3.54
N GLY A 8 -0.47 4.36 2.63
CA GLY A 8 -1.86 4.09 2.95
C GLY A 8 -2.15 2.59 2.87
N LEU A 9 -2.89 2.08 3.86
CA LEU A 9 -3.34 0.69 3.93
C LEU A 9 -4.85 0.65 4.09
N ASP A 10 -5.56 0.30 3.01
CA ASP A 10 -7.01 0.15 3.07
C ASP A 10 -7.39 -1.27 3.50
N LEU A 11 -8.25 -1.35 4.51
CA LEU A 11 -8.75 -2.60 5.06
C LEU A 11 -10.04 -3.01 4.33
N ALA A 12 -9.95 -4.00 3.43
CA ALA A 12 -11.11 -4.65 2.85
C ALA A 12 -11.29 -6.09 3.37
N LYS A 13 -12.45 -6.71 3.08
CA LYS A 13 -12.83 -8.04 3.65
C LYS A 13 -11.84 -9.16 3.37
N ASN A 14 -11.25 -9.21 2.17
CA ASN A 14 -10.39 -10.33 1.74
C ASN A 14 -8.99 -9.90 1.26
N VAL A 15 -8.79 -8.60 1.06
CA VAL A 15 -7.53 -8.02 0.60
C VAL A 15 -7.22 -6.76 1.38
N PHE A 16 -5.94 -6.41 1.43
CA PHE A 16 -5.44 -5.12 1.81
C PHE A 16 -4.97 -4.38 0.55
N GLN A 17 -5.38 -3.13 0.38
CA GLN A 17 -4.79 -2.27 -0.65
C GLN A 17 -3.65 -1.49 -0.02
N VAL A 18 -2.47 -1.58 -0.63
CA VAL A 18 -1.33 -0.75 -0.27
C VAL A 18 -1.16 0.31 -1.34
N HIS A 19 -1.22 1.57 -0.93
CA HIS A 19 -0.75 2.69 -1.74
C HIS A 19 0.46 3.31 -1.05
N ALA A 20 1.46 3.72 -1.83
CA ALA A 20 2.57 4.52 -1.32
C ALA A 20 2.77 5.73 -2.22
N ILE A 21 3.04 6.88 -1.61
CA ILE A 21 3.32 8.12 -2.32
C ILE A 21 4.72 8.62 -1.97
N ASP A 22 5.31 9.38 -2.90
CA ASP A 22 6.51 10.17 -2.64
C ASP A 22 6.17 11.54 -2.00
N ALA A 23 7.21 12.33 -1.72
CA ALA A 23 7.07 13.67 -1.13
C ALA A 23 6.20 14.65 -1.95
N THR A 24 6.00 14.39 -3.24
CA THR A 24 5.17 15.22 -4.13
C THR A 24 3.73 14.74 -4.22
N GLY A 25 3.37 13.67 -3.49
CA GLY A 25 2.04 13.07 -3.53
C GLY A 25 1.83 12.11 -4.70
N VAL A 26 2.87 11.81 -5.48
CA VAL A 26 2.76 10.89 -6.62
C VAL A 26 2.78 9.46 -6.13
N ILE A 27 1.84 8.65 -6.60
CA ILE A 27 1.78 7.22 -6.30
C ILE A 27 2.99 6.53 -6.90
N VAL A 28 3.79 5.90 -6.05
CA VAL A 28 4.96 5.10 -6.43
C VAL A 28 4.71 3.60 -6.28
N ILE A 29 3.79 3.19 -5.41
CA ILE A 29 3.36 1.79 -5.27
C ILE A 29 1.84 1.74 -5.20
N ARG A 30 1.26 0.78 -5.92
CA ARG A 30 -0.13 0.35 -5.76
C ARG A 30 -0.18 -1.16 -5.85
N ARG A 31 -0.53 -1.83 -4.76
CA ARG A 31 -0.53 -3.30 -4.67
C ARG A 31 -1.69 -3.82 -3.86
N GLN A 32 -2.31 -4.90 -4.33
CA GLN A 32 -3.24 -5.70 -3.53
C GLN A 32 -2.47 -6.83 -2.85
N VAL A 33 -2.73 -7.03 -1.56
CA VAL A 33 -2.18 -8.15 -0.80
C VAL A 33 -3.36 -8.94 -0.22
N ARG A 34 -3.38 -10.26 -0.40
CA ARG A 34 -4.46 -11.08 0.18
C ARG A 34 -4.31 -11.09 1.70
N ARG A 35 -5.44 -11.11 2.42
CA ARG A 35 -5.39 -11.11 3.90
C ARG A 35 -4.58 -12.27 4.47
N SER A 36 -4.67 -13.45 3.85
CA SER A 36 -3.89 -14.64 4.24
C SER A 36 -2.38 -14.52 4.04
N GLN A 37 -1.90 -13.50 3.30
CA GLN A 37 -0.47 -13.25 3.12
C GLN A 37 0.11 -12.29 4.18
N LEU A 38 -0.75 -11.62 4.95
CA LEU A 38 -0.37 -10.59 5.92
C LEU A 38 -0.74 -10.97 7.36
N LEU A 39 -1.82 -11.73 7.54
CA LEU A 39 -2.23 -12.26 8.84
C LEU A 39 -1.75 -13.71 8.94
N LEU A 40 -0.98 -13.99 10.00
CA LEU A 40 -0.55 -15.33 10.40
C LEU A 40 -1.73 -16.20 10.81
#